data_AF-A0A060CMH5-F1
#
_entry.id   AF-A0A060CMH5-F1
#
_cell.length_a   1.000
_cell.length_b   1.000
_cell.length_c   1.000
_cell.angle_alpha   90.00
_cell.angle_beta   90.00
_cell.angle_gamma   90.00
#
_symmetry.space_group_name_H-M   'P 1'
#
loop_
_entity.id
_entity.type
_entity.pdbx_description
1 polymer ?
#
loop_
_entity_poly.entity_id
_entity_poly.type
_entity_poly.pdbx_seq_one_letter_code
_entity_poly.pdbx_strand_id
1 'polypeptide(L)' 'AEWYDGETYDARVTREQMEWKQAEVTAPRKSPKIIAQYGLPVRRQETMKPIAVKTAPSGEIIYDFGQNFAGLLQQRL' A
#
# COMPACT_ATOMS: atom_id res chain seq x y z
N ALA A 1 -8.47 -1.20 0.90
CA ALA A 1 -7.46 -0.45 0.12
C ALA A 1 -8.04 -0.20 -1.25
N GLU A 2 -7.88 1.02 -1.75
CA GLU A 2 -8.27 1.44 -3.08
C GLU A 2 -7.08 2.07 -3.80
N TRP A 3 -7.06 1.97 -5.13
CA TRP A 3 -5.90 2.40 -5.91
C TRP A 3 -5.71 3.92 -5.90
N TYR A 4 -6.81 4.68 -5.82
CA TYR A 4 -6.79 6.14 -5.89
C TYR A 4 -6.88 6.80 -4.52
N ASP A 5 -7.68 6.22 -3.62
CA ASP A 5 -7.94 6.79 -2.30
C ASP A 5 -6.99 6.26 -1.21
N GLY A 6 -6.13 5.31 -1.56
CA GLY A 6 -5.10 4.76 -0.69
C GLY A 6 -5.59 3.63 0.22
N GLU A 7 -4.90 3.47 1.36
CA GLU A 7 -5.16 2.39 2.30
C GLU A 7 -5.33 2.93 3.72
N THR A 8 -6.37 2.47 4.40
CA THR A 8 -6.58 2.68 5.84
C THR A 8 -6.23 1.40 6.58
N TYR A 9 -5.31 1.49 7.51
CA TYR A 9 -4.90 0.38 8.36
C TYR A 9 -5.16 0.72 9.84
N ASP A 10 -5.95 -0.11 10.51
CA ASP A 10 -6.18 -0.01 11.96
C ASP A 10 -5.39 -1.09 12.70
N ALA A 11 -4.27 -0.69 13.33
CA ALA A 11 -3.39 -1.61 14.05
C ALA A 11 -4.02 -2.26 15.30
N ARG A 12 -5.21 -1.81 15.73
CA ARG A 12 -5.94 -2.38 16.86
C ARG A 12 -6.66 -3.69 16.52
N VAL A 13 -6.91 -3.92 15.23
CA VAL A 13 -7.61 -5.11 14.76
C VAL A 13 -6.61 -6.24 14.58
N THR A 14 -6.73 -7.27 15.43
CA THR A 14 -5.85 -8.46 15.42
C THR A 14 -6.56 -9.65 14.80
N ARG A 15 -5.81 -10.67 14.36
CA ARG A 15 -6.38 -11.86 13.70
C ARG A 15 -7.30 -12.65 14.62
N GLU A 16 -6.97 -12.64 15.91
CA GLU A 16 -7.67 -13.35 16.98
C GLU A 16 -9.04 -12.72 17.28
N GLN A 17 -9.23 -11.44 16.95
CA GLN A 17 -10.49 -10.72 17.10
C GLN A 17 -11.42 -10.86 15.88
N MET A 18 -10.94 -11.45 14.78
CA MET A 18 -11.72 -11.56 13.55
C MET A 18 -12.60 -12.81 13.57
N GLU A 19 -13.89 -12.62 13.27
CA GLU A 19 -14.78 -13.73 12.93
C GLU A 19 -14.58 -14.14 11.47
N TRP A 20 -13.99 -15.31 11.27
CA TRP A 20 -13.71 -15.84 9.94
C TRP A 20 -14.93 -16.54 9.35
N LYS A 21 -15.18 -16.31 8.06
CA LYS A 21 -16.21 -17.03 7.28
C LYS A 21 -15.54 -17.98 6.31
N GLN A 22 -16.20 -19.09 6.01
CA GLN A 22 -15.77 -20.01 4.97
C GLN A 22 -15.80 -19.31 3.61
N ALA A 23 -14.77 -19.54 2.78
CA ALA A 23 -14.73 -19.00 1.44
C ALA A 23 -15.70 -19.75 0.51
N GLU A 24 -16.28 -19.03 -0.45
CA GLU A 24 -17.16 -19.61 -1.47
C GLU A 24 -16.43 -19.77 -2.80
N VAL A 25 -16.86 -20.77 -3.58
CA VAL A 25 -16.38 -20.94 -4.96
C VAL A 25 -16.94 -19.80 -5.82
N THR A 26 -16.07 -19.11 -6.55
CA THR A 26 -16.47 -18.03 -7.47
C THR A 26 -15.82 -18.21 -8.84
N ALA A 27 -16.39 -17.56 -9.85
CA ALA A 27 -15.88 -17.56 -11.22
C ALA A 27 -15.87 -16.12 -11.77
N PRO A 28 -14.92 -15.78 -12.66
CA PRO A 28 -14.94 -14.50 -13.36
C PRO A 28 -16.23 -14.36 -14.17
N ARG A 29 -16.70 -13.12 -14.38
CA ARG A 29 -17.90 -12.84 -15.20
C ARG A 29 -17.82 -13.33 -16.66
N LYS A 30 -16.63 -13.75 -17.12
CA LYS A 30 -16.34 -14.24 -18.48
C LYS A 30 -15.43 -15.46 -18.38
N SER A 31 -14.99 -15.99 -19.53
CA SER A 31 -14.01 -17.08 -19.61
C SER A 31 -12.63 -16.53 -20.01
N PRO A 32 -11.88 -15.85 -19.11
CA PRO A 32 -10.55 -15.37 -19.45
C PRO A 32 -9.59 -16.54 -19.67
N LYS A 33 -8.60 -16.33 -20.54
CA LYS A 33 -7.46 -17.25 -20.64
C LYS A 33 -6.44 -16.89 -19.57
N ILE A 34 -6.02 -17.88 -18.79
CA ILE A 34 -4.89 -17.73 -17.89
C ILE A 34 -3.62 -17.89 -18.73
N ILE A 35 -2.78 -16.85 -18.73
CA ILE A 35 -1.52 -16.81 -19.47
C ILE A 35 -0.39 -16.43 -18.53
N ALA A 36 0.85 -16.80 -18.90
CA ALA A 36 2.02 -16.32 -18.20
C ALA A 36 2.11 -14.78 -18.32
N GLN A 37 2.47 -14.12 -17.21
CA GLN A 37 2.70 -12.69 -17.20
C GLN A 37 3.85 -12.33 -18.17
N TYR A 38 3.62 -11.30 -18.98
CA TYR A 38 4.66 -10.66 -19.77
C TYR A 38 5.28 -9.48 -19.02
N GLY A 39 6.59 -9.30 -19.13
CA GLY A 39 7.34 -8.26 -18.42
C GLY A 39 7.72 -8.65 -16.99
N LEU A 40 8.56 -7.83 -16.37
CA LEU A 40 8.99 -8.03 -14.98
C LEU A 40 7.89 -7.61 -14.00
N PRO A 41 7.69 -8.34 -12.89
CA PRO A 41 6.74 -7.95 -11.87
C PRO A 41 7.17 -6.63 -11.20
N VAL A 42 6.20 -5.86 -10.72
CA VAL A 42 6.48 -4.69 -9.89
C VAL A 42 7.11 -5.14 -8.57
N ARG A 43 8.28 -4.58 -8.25
CA ARG A 43 9.03 -4.83 -7.01
C ARG A 43 9.48 -3.49 -6.42
N ARG A 44 9.71 -3.45 -5.12
CA ARG A 44 10.41 -2.31 -4.50
C ARG A 44 11.83 -2.26 -5.07
N GLN A 45 12.10 -1.23 -5.87
CA GLN A 45 13.41 -1.02 -6.47
C GLN A 45 14.43 -0.53 -5.43
N GLU A 46 14.05 0.45 -4.63
CA GLU A 46 14.92 1.10 -3.64
C GLU A 46 14.15 1.48 -2.36
N THR A 47 14.88 1.94 -1.34
CA THR A 47 14.31 2.55 -0.14
C THR A 47 14.98 3.89 0.07
N MET A 48 14.19 4.95 0.02
CA MET A 48 14.65 6.32 0.23
C MET A 48 14.32 6.77 1.65
N LYS A 49 15.19 7.57 2.25
CA LYS A 49 14.94 8.27 3.51
C LYS A 49 14.70 9.76 3.21
N PRO A 50 13.85 10.45 4.00
CA PRO A 50 13.68 11.88 3.85
C PRO A 50 15.01 12.62 4.07
N ILE A 51 15.27 13.63 3.25
CA ILE A 51 16.46 14.49 3.36
C ILE A 51 16.23 15.69 4.29
N ALA A 52 14.97 16.05 4.55
CA ALA A 52 14.59 17.10 5.48
C ALA A 52 13.23 16.83 6.13
N VAL A 53 13.06 17.39 7.34
CA VAL A 53 11.80 17.38 8.10
C VAL A 53 11.54 18.78 8.61
N LYS A 54 10.33 19.30 8.39
CA LYS A 54 9.93 20.65 8.80
C LYS A 54 8.52 20.66 9.36
N THR A 55 8.26 21.54 10.31
CA THR A 55 6.92 21.80 10.84
C THR A 55 6.34 23.03 10.15
N ALA A 56 5.18 22.88 9.52
CA ALA A 56 4.46 23.99 8.93
C ALA A 56 3.87 24.92 10.01
N PRO A 57 3.54 26.18 9.68
CA PRO A 57 2.82 27.05 10.61
C PRO A 57 1.48 26.48 11.11
N SER A 58 0.87 25.57 10.34
CA SER A 58 -0.34 24.81 10.71
C SER A 58 -0.09 23.75 11.80
N GLY A 59 1.17 23.41 12.09
CA GLY A 59 1.57 22.32 13.00
C GLY A 59 1.81 20.97 12.30
N GLU A 60 1.55 20.88 10.99
CA GLU A 60 1.79 19.66 10.22
C GLU A 60 3.29 19.37 10.06
N ILE A 61 3.67 18.09 10.14
CA ILE A 61 5.05 17.64 9.88
C ILE A 61 5.17 17.25 8.41
N ILE A 62 6.07 17.91 7.69
CA ILE A 62 6.32 17.69 6.27
C ILE A 62 7.69 17.01 6.12
N TYR A 63 7.69 15.84 5.46
CA TYR A 63 8.88 15.10 5.09
C TYR A 63 9.22 15.35 3.63
N ASP A 64 10.43 15.86 3.37
CA ASP A 64 10.94 16.09 2.01
C ASP A 64 11.93 14.99 1.66
N PHE A 65 11.68 14.27 0.56
CA PHE A 65 12.53 13.19 0.06
C PHE A 65 13.50 13.66 -1.03
N GLY A 66 13.43 14.92 -1.47
CA GLY A 66 14.33 15.48 -2.49
C GLY A 66 14.07 15.01 -3.91
N GLN A 67 13.10 14.11 -4.11
CA GLN A 67 12.72 13.56 -5.41
C GLN A 67 11.20 13.31 -5.41
N ASN A 68 10.55 13.54 -6.55
CA ASN A 68 9.18 13.08 -6.79
C ASN A 68 9.22 11.63 -7.31
N PHE A 69 8.46 10.72 -6.71
CA PHE A 69 8.50 9.28 -7.04
C PHE A 69 7.14 8.61 -6.85
N ALA A 70 7.02 7.39 -7.40
CA ALA A 70 5.88 6.51 -7.17
C ALA A 70 6.28 5.38 -6.23
N GLY A 71 5.48 5.13 -5.18
CA GLY A 71 5.78 4.10 -4.20
C GLY A 71 4.85 4.15 -3.01
N LEU A 72 5.29 3.52 -1.91
CA LEU A 72 4.56 3.47 -0.64
C LEU A 72 5.46 3.97 0.48
N LEU A 73 4.86 4.52 1.53
CA LEU A 73 5.57 4.87 2.75
C LEU A 73 5.68 3.66 3.66
N GLN A 74 6.87 3.47 4.22
CA GLN A 74 7.08 2.60 5.37
C GLN A 74 7.26 3.46 6.60
N GLN A 75 6.37 3.33 7.56
CA GLN A 75 6.45 4.03 8.84
C GLN A 75 6.79 3.05 9.97
N ARG A 76 7.63 3.51 10.89
CA ARG A 76 7.91 2.81 12.15
C ARG A 76 7.50 3.75 13.28
N LEU A 77 6.52 3.32 14.06
CA LEU A 77 6.07 3.97 15.29
C LEU A 77 6.92 3.52 16.47
#